data_AF-A0A9X7HKG4-F1
#
_entry.id   AF-A0A9X7HKG4-F1
#
_cell.length_a   1.000
_cell.length_b   1.000
_cell.length_c   1.000
_cell.angle_alpha   90.00
_cell.angle_beta   90.00
_cell.angle_gamma   90.00
#
_symmetry.space_group_name_H-M   'P 1'
#
loop_
_entity.id
_entity.type
_entity.pdbx_description
1 polymer ?
#
loop_
_entity_poly.entity_id
_entity_poly.type
_entity_poly.pdbx_seq_one_letter_code
_entity_poly.pdbx_strand_id
1 'polypeptide(L)'
;MNEIISESKRRFDKYCKDNQVFEERINSLINYYFLMLADRVNILQDREFNNEVEEKQFKSSLKRFETLFPAAAKNAFLKGYQLGLEFFKHPETVIPDSLFTNPNFVQDIPFAIVNAAEFSIYELVRTDETQEFSVFAVRTYEGIKPIMEQVFCEIALFGAEIALEHEREERGLKVVEGKTTTFTNVPVDRLFTITPSVAANVVHADGRCEIWSLNWNTKLTLDNPFIELAQVTIVYKDKTEIQKNLRDGFIYEQSLFSAVPLEEIEDRLEVRVKYNLIDNMPCNLKGFEIESLLTELLTKIQNATKVPFENMLLL
;
A
#
# COMPACT_ATOMS: atom_id res chain seq x y z
N MET A 1 -18.28 21.81 -12.45
CA MET A 1 -18.85 20.55 -11.92
C MET A 1 -19.39 19.60 -13.01
N ASN A 2 -20.34 19.99 -13.87
CA ASN A 2 -20.87 19.10 -14.93
C ASN A 2 -19.81 18.61 -15.94
N GLU A 3 -18.85 19.48 -16.30
CA GLU A 3 -17.79 19.15 -17.25
C GLU A 3 -16.78 18.14 -16.71
N ILE A 4 -16.38 18.26 -15.44
CA ILE A 4 -15.50 17.30 -14.74
C ILE A 4 -16.17 15.93 -14.63
N ILE A 5 -17.48 15.89 -14.35
CA ILE A 5 -18.22 14.62 -14.27
C ILE A 5 -18.30 13.96 -15.66
N SER A 6 -18.60 14.72 -16.72
CA SER A 6 -18.62 14.16 -18.08
C SER A 6 -17.25 13.68 -18.53
N GLU A 7 -16.20 14.44 -18.22
CA GLU A 7 -14.82 14.09 -18.56
C GLU A 7 -14.35 12.86 -17.76
N SER A 8 -14.69 12.79 -16.48
CA SER A 8 -14.41 11.64 -15.63
C SER A 8 -15.03 10.38 -16.25
N LYS A 9 -16.32 10.41 -16.61
CA LYS A 9 -16.99 9.29 -17.29
C LYS A 9 -16.30 8.92 -18.60
N ARG A 10 -15.99 9.90 -19.45
CA ARG A 10 -15.28 9.69 -20.72
C ARG A 10 -13.94 8.99 -20.52
N ARG A 11 -13.15 9.42 -19.53
CA ARG A 11 -11.84 8.83 -19.22
C ARG A 11 -11.97 7.44 -18.60
N PHE A 12 -12.95 7.21 -17.74
CA PHE A 12 -13.26 5.86 -17.24
C PHE A 12 -13.60 4.90 -18.39
N ASP A 13 -14.44 5.34 -19.32
CA ASP A 13 -14.77 4.53 -20.50
C ASP A 13 -13.55 4.26 -21.40
N LYS A 14 -12.61 5.21 -21.49
CA LYS A 14 -11.41 5.11 -22.34
C LYS A 14 -10.32 4.22 -21.72
N TYR A 15 -10.06 4.37 -20.43
CA TYR A 15 -8.87 3.83 -19.77
C TYR A 15 -9.16 2.65 -18.84
N CYS A 16 -10.39 2.55 -18.32
CA CYS A 16 -10.74 1.60 -17.27
C CYS A 16 -11.70 0.51 -17.75
N LYS A 17 -12.65 0.86 -18.62
CA LYS A 17 -13.65 -0.08 -19.12
C LYS A 17 -12.98 -1.20 -19.93
N ASP A 18 -13.31 -2.44 -19.61
CA ASP A 18 -12.75 -3.66 -20.22
C ASP A 18 -11.21 -3.76 -20.07
N ASN A 19 -10.60 -2.99 -19.17
CA ASN A 19 -9.18 -3.05 -18.85
C ASN A 19 -8.94 -3.95 -17.63
N GLN A 20 -8.61 -5.22 -17.89
CA GLN A 20 -8.39 -6.22 -16.85
C GLN A 20 -7.29 -5.81 -15.85
N VAL A 21 -6.21 -5.16 -16.31
CA VAL A 21 -5.11 -4.72 -15.44
C VAL A 21 -5.60 -3.66 -14.45
N PHE A 22 -6.43 -2.73 -14.92
CA PHE A 22 -7.04 -1.73 -14.05
C PHE A 22 -8.02 -2.36 -13.05
N GLU A 23 -8.87 -3.28 -13.51
CA GLU A 23 -9.83 -3.97 -12.65
C GLU A 23 -9.13 -4.77 -11.54
N GLU A 24 -8.07 -5.52 -11.87
CA GLU A 24 -7.26 -6.26 -10.91
C GLU A 24 -6.58 -5.34 -9.90
N ARG A 25 -6.07 -4.19 -10.34
CA ARG A 25 -5.42 -3.19 -9.46
C ARG A 25 -6.43 -2.61 -8.46
N ILE A 26 -7.65 -2.26 -8.90
CA ILE A 26 -8.70 -1.73 -8.02
C ILE A 26 -9.27 -2.79 -7.10
N ASN A 27 -9.52 -4.00 -7.60
CA ASN A 27 -10.04 -5.08 -6.77
C ASN A 27 -9.03 -5.47 -5.69
N SER A 28 -7.74 -5.51 -6.01
CA SER A 28 -6.67 -5.75 -5.03
C SER A 28 -6.64 -4.67 -3.95
N LEU A 29 -6.77 -3.39 -4.33
CA LEU A 29 -6.85 -2.26 -3.39
C LEU A 29 -8.05 -2.40 -2.44
N ILE A 30 -9.24 -2.63 -2.99
CA ILE A 30 -10.48 -2.77 -2.21
C ILE A 30 -10.37 -3.99 -1.29
N ASN A 31 -9.87 -5.12 -1.79
CA ASN A 31 -9.74 -6.33 -1.00
C ASN A 31 -8.74 -6.18 0.15
N TYR A 32 -7.61 -5.49 -0.08
CA TYR A 32 -6.66 -5.17 0.98
C TYR A 32 -7.32 -4.40 2.13
N TYR A 33 -8.03 -3.31 1.82
CA TYR A 33 -8.68 -2.50 2.84
C TYR A 33 -9.89 -3.19 3.48
N PHE A 34 -10.59 -4.04 2.73
CA PHE A 34 -11.64 -4.89 3.27
C PHE A 34 -11.08 -5.80 4.36
N LEU A 35 -10.02 -6.55 4.05
CA LEU A 35 -9.38 -7.48 4.97
C LEU A 35 -8.78 -6.76 6.17
N MET A 36 -8.17 -5.59 5.97
CA MET A 36 -7.63 -4.77 7.05
C MET A 36 -8.72 -4.32 8.04
N LEU A 37 -9.83 -3.76 7.55
CA LEU A 37 -10.93 -3.37 8.44
C LEU A 37 -11.59 -4.59 9.08
N ALA A 38 -11.73 -5.69 8.34
CA ALA A 38 -12.33 -6.92 8.79
C ALA A 38 -11.53 -7.57 9.94
N ASP A 39 -10.20 -7.60 9.82
CA ASP A 39 -9.30 -8.03 10.90
C ASP A 39 -9.47 -7.13 12.13
N ARG A 40 -9.53 -5.81 11.91
CA ARG A 40 -9.65 -4.83 13.00
C ARG A 40 -10.92 -4.99 13.83
N VAL A 41 -12.01 -5.38 13.20
CA VAL A 41 -13.29 -5.62 13.88
C VAL A 41 -13.50 -7.09 14.24
N ASN A 42 -12.46 -7.92 14.09
CA ASN A 42 -12.45 -9.35 14.41
C ASN A 42 -13.60 -10.12 13.73
N ILE A 43 -13.91 -9.80 12.47
CA ILE A 43 -14.89 -10.57 11.65
C ILE A 43 -14.23 -11.68 10.83
N LEU A 44 -12.89 -11.68 10.72
CA LEU A 44 -12.12 -12.75 10.05
C LEU A 44 -11.78 -13.93 10.97
N GLN A 45 -12.00 -13.79 12.28
CA GLN A 45 -11.63 -14.83 13.25
C GLN A 45 -12.69 -15.93 13.32
N ASP A 46 -12.23 -17.18 13.39
CA ASP A 46 -13.08 -18.31 13.75
C ASP A 46 -13.65 -18.08 15.16
N ARG A 47 -14.98 -18.05 15.26
CA ARG A 47 -15.70 -17.83 16.52
C ARG A 47 -16.59 -19.01 16.85
N GLU A 48 -16.46 -19.47 18.08
CA GLU A 48 -17.47 -20.31 18.71
C GLU A 48 -18.56 -19.39 19.30
N PHE A 49 -19.80 -19.58 18.86
CA PHE A 49 -20.94 -18.80 19.35
C PHE A 49 -21.57 -19.49 20.55
N ASN A 50 -21.83 -18.72 21.60
CA ASN A 50 -22.47 -19.25 22.81
C ASN A 50 -23.96 -19.52 22.63
N ASN A 51 -24.59 -18.92 21.60
CA ASN A 51 -26.00 -19.13 21.26
C ASN A 51 -26.30 -18.75 19.80
N GLU A 52 -27.45 -19.23 19.28
CA GLU A 52 -27.88 -18.98 17.89
C GLU A 52 -28.18 -17.51 17.57
N VAL A 53 -28.54 -16.69 18.57
CA VAL A 53 -28.89 -15.28 18.35
C VAL A 53 -27.64 -14.48 18.02
N GLU A 54 -26.58 -14.71 18.77
CA GLU A 54 -25.26 -14.13 18.54
C GLU A 54 -24.71 -14.54 17.17
N GLU A 55 -24.82 -15.81 16.81
CA GLU A 55 -24.41 -16.32 15.50
C GLU A 55 -25.19 -15.66 14.35
N LYS A 56 -26.52 -15.56 14.46
CA LYS A 56 -27.38 -14.92 13.44
C LYS A 56 -27.03 -13.43 13.29
N GLN A 57 -26.78 -12.74 14.40
CA GLN A 57 -26.41 -11.33 14.38
C GLN A 57 -25.03 -11.13 13.74
N PHE A 58 -24.04 -11.96 14.07
CA PHE A 58 -22.72 -11.92 13.46
C PHE A 58 -22.78 -12.17 11.95
N LYS A 59 -23.46 -13.24 11.51
CA LYS A 59 -23.62 -13.56 10.08
C LYS A 59 -24.33 -12.46 9.31
N SER A 60 -25.32 -11.82 9.92
CA SER A 60 -26.02 -10.67 9.32
C SER A 60 -25.09 -9.47 9.17
N SER A 61 -24.32 -9.13 10.21
CA SER A 61 -23.33 -8.04 10.16
C SER A 61 -22.22 -8.32 9.14
N LEU A 62 -21.68 -9.54 9.08
CA LEU A 62 -20.68 -9.96 8.10
C LEU A 62 -21.20 -9.77 6.67
N LYS A 63 -22.40 -10.29 6.38
CA LYS A 63 -23.02 -10.14 5.05
C LYS A 63 -23.23 -8.66 4.68
N ARG A 64 -23.64 -7.83 5.64
CA ARG A 64 -23.77 -6.38 5.41
C ARG A 64 -22.42 -5.74 5.16
N PHE A 65 -21.38 -6.14 5.87
CA PHE A 65 -20.01 -5.65 5.68
C PHE A 65 -19.49 -6.00 4.27
N GLU A 66 -19.61 -7.26 3.86
CA GLU A 66 -19.26 -7.77 2.53
C GLU A 66 -20.03 -7.08 1.39
N THR A 67 -21.26 -6.67 1.65
CA THR A 67 -22.11 -6.00 0.65
C THR A 67 -21.81 -4.49 0.56
N LEU A 68 -21.72 -3.82 1.70
CA LEU A 68 -21.67 -2.36 1.77
C LEU A 68 -20.25 -1.81 1.55
N PHE A 69 -19.21 -2.48 2.07
CA PHE A 69 -17.84 -1.97 1.96
C PHE A 69 -17.36 -1.82 0.52
N PRO A 70 -17.50 -2.82 -0.38
CA PRO A 70 -17.02 -2.69 -1.75
C PRO A 70 -17.71 -1.55 -2.52
N ALA A 71 -19.00 -1.33 -2.28
CA ALA A 71 -19.76 -0.24 -2.89
C ALA A 71 -19.28 1.14 -2.40
N ALA A 72 -19.06 1.28 -1.08
CA ALA A 72 -18.49 2.48 -0.48
C ALA A 72 -17.07 2.75 -1.00
N ALA A 73 -16.21 1.74 -1.04
CA ALA A 73 -14.84 1.84 -1.52
C ALA A 73 -14.76 2.27 -2.99
N LYS A 74 -15.58 1.68 -3.87
CA LYS A 74 -15.67 2.10 -5.28
C LYS A 74 -16.09 3.56 -5.40
N ASN A 75 -17.07 4.01 -4.62
CA ASN A 75 -17.52 5.40 -4.66
C ASN A 75 -16.46 6.37 -4.12
N ALA A 76 -15.78 6.03 -3.03
CA ALA A 76 -14.66 6.81 -2.51
C ALA A 76 -13.55 6.96 -3.57
N PHE A 77 -13.21 5.88 -4.27
CA PHE A 77 -12.25 5.89 -5.37
C PHE A 77 -12.71 6.81 -6.52
N LEU A 78 -13.95 6.69 -6.98
CA LEU A 78 -14.50 7.51 -8.06
C LEU A 78 -14.53 9.00 -7.69
N LYS A 79 -14.88 9.33 -6.45
CA LYS A 79 -14.84 10.69 -5.92
C LYS A 79 -13.43 11.24 -5.86
N GLY A 80 -12.49 10.43 -5.37
CA GLY A 80 -11.07 10.76 -5.38
C GLY A 80 -10.52 11.05 -6.78
N TYR A 81 -10.89 10.22 -7.76
CA TYR A 81 -10.54 10.44 -9.16
C TYR A 81 -11.11 11.77 -9.70
N GLN A 82 -12.38 12.09 -9.38
CA GLN A 82 -12.99 13.37 -9.75
C GLN A 82 -12.28 14.56 -9.11
N LEU A 83 -11.92 14.46 -7.82
CA LEU A 83 -11.16 15.47 -7.09
C LEU A 83 -9.79 15.71 -7.73
N GLY A 84 -9.08 14.64 -8.10
CA GLY A 84 -7.81 14.76 -8.82
C GLY A 84 -7.96 15.49 -10.15
N LEU A 85 -8.95 15.12 -10.97
CA LEU A 85 -9.21 15.80 -12.25
C LEU A 85 -9.58 17.29 -12.07
N GLU A 86 -10.38 17.59 -11.06
CA GLU A 86 -10.72 18.98 -10.72
C GLU A 86 -9.46 19.75 -10.33
N PHE A 87 -8.63 19.18 -9.45
CA PHE A 87 -7.35 19.77 -9.05
C PHE A 87 -6.39 20.00 -10.22
N PHE A 88 -6.26 19.08 -11.17
CA PHE A 88 -5.33 19.23 -12.31
C PHE A 88 -5.79 20.22 -13.38
N LYS A 89 -7.08 20.57 -13.38
CA LYS A 89 -7.71 21.43 -14.39
C LYS A 89 -8.27 22.72 -13.82
N HIS A 90 -8.17 22.94 -12.51
CA HIS A 90 -8.70 24.15 -11.91
C HIS A 90 -7.93 25.38 -12.45
N PRO A 91 -8.61 26.46 -12.86
CA PRO A 91 -7.95 27.63 -13.45
C PRO A 91 -6.88 28.26 -12.56
N GLU A 92 -7.01 28.10 -11.24
CA GLU A 92 -6.09 28.66 -10.24
C GLU A 92 -4.90 27.72 -9.93
N THR A 93 -4.97 26.44 -10.33
CA THR A 93 -3.92 25.44 -10.12
C THR A 93 -3.17 25.17 -11.43
N VAL A 94 -2.47 26.19 -11.93
CA VAL A 94 -1.66 26.02 -13.15
C VAL A 94 -0.42 25.18 -12.83
N ILE A 95 -0.50 23.87 -13.11
CA ILE A 95 0.59 22.93 -12.91
C ILE A 95 1.42 22.85 -14.20
N PRO A 96 2.73 23.19 -14.16
CA PRO A 96 3.60 23.10 -15.34
C PRO A 96 3.86 21.64 -15.72
N ASP A 97 4.02 21.39 -17.03
CA ASP A 97 4.29 20.05 -17.58
C ASP A 97 5.54 19.39 -16.98
N SER A 98 6.52 20.17 -16.52
CA SER A 98 7.69 19.66 -15.82
C SER A 98 7.33 18.86 -14.56
N LEU A 99 6.29 19.27 -13.82
CA LEU A 99 5.81 18.52 -12.65
C LEU A 99 5.11 17.23 -13.06
N PHE A 100 4.35 17.22 -14.15
CA PHE A 100 3.75 16.00 -14.68
C PHE A 100 4.80 14.96 -15.09
N THR A 101 5.97 15.38 -15.58
CA THR A 101 7.08 14.46 -15.89
C THR A 101 7.89 14.04 -14.67
N ASN A 102 7.76 14.76 -13.54
CA ASN A 102 8.49 14.46 -12.31
C ASN A 102 7.92 13.20 -11.63
N PRO A 103 8.73 12.16 -11.38
CA PRO A 103 8.26 10.96 -10.70
C PRO A 103 7.79 11.16 -9.27
N ASN A 104 8.33 12.16 -8.55
CA ASN A 104 7.96 12.44 -7.16
C ASN A 104 6.65 13.21 -7.03
N PHE A 105 6.13 13.79 -8.11
CA PHE A 105 4.93 14.62 -8.05
C PHE A 105 3.70 13.87 -7.54
N VAL A 106 3.64 12.54 -7.75
CA VAL A 106 2.57 11.68 -7.22
C VAL A 106 2.48 11.74 -5.68
N GLN A 107 3.62 11.89 -5.00
CA GLN A 107 3.70 11.98 -3.53
C GLN A 107 3.24 13.34 -3.01
N ASP A 108 3.30 14.38 -3.85
CA ASP A 108 2.85 15.73 -3.50
C ASP A 108 1.33 15.90 -3.65
N ILE A 109 0.67 15.05 -4.46
CA ILE A 109 -0.77 15.16 -4.75
C ILE A 109 -1.63 15.17 -3.49
N PRO A 110 -1.45 14.26 -2.52
CA PRO A 110 -2.26 14.26 -1.31
C PRO A 110 -2.18 15.58 -0.55
N PHE A 111 -0.96 16.08 -0.32
CA PHE A 111 -0.74 17.36 0.34
C PHE A 111 -1.33 18.51 -0.46
N ALA A 112 -1.18 18.51 -1.78
CA ALA A 112 -1.69 19.56 -2.65
C ALA A 112 -3.23 19.60 -2.67
N ILE A 113 -3.89 18.44 -2.77
CA ILE A 113 -5.36 18.35 -2.72
C ILE A 113 -5.88 18.81 -1.36
N VAL A 114 -5.26 18.37 -0.26
CA VAL A 114 -5.72 18.79 1.07
C VAL A 114 -5.58 20.30 1.28
N ASN A 115 -4.44 20.89 0.89
CA ASN A 115 -4.26 22.35 1.04
C ASN A 115 -5.15 23.17 0.11
N ALA A 116 -5.55 22.61 -1.04
CA ALA A 116 -6.47 23.26 -1.96
C ALA A 116 -7.94 23.12 -1.51
N ALA A 117 -8.24 22.17 -0.62
CA ALA A 117 -9.60 21.88 -0.18
C ALA A 117 -10.00 22.67 1.08
N GLU A 118 -11.21 23.21 1.08
CA GLU A 118 -11.81 23.83 2.28
C GLU A 118 -12.25 22.79 3.31
N PHE A 119 -12.50 21.55 2.88
CA PHE A 119 -13.00 20.46 3.71
C PHE A 119 -12.01 19.30 3.75
N SER A 120 -12.10 18.45 4.78
CA SER A 120 -11.31 17.23 4.83
C SER A 120 -11.65 16.30 3.67
N ILE A 121 -10.67 15.50 3.23
CA ILE A 121 -10.87 14.52 2.14
C ILE A 121 -12.07 13.60 2.43
N TYR A 122 -12.21 13.15 3.68
CA TYR A 122 -13.32 12.29 4.07
C TYR A 122 -14.69 12.93 3.81
N GLU A 123 -14.85 14.23 4.09
CA GLU A 123 -16.11 14.94 3.81
C GLU A 123 -16.32 15.14 2.30
N LEU A 124 -15.25 15.37 1.53
CA LEU A 124 -15.33 15.53 0.07
C LEU A 124 -15.71 14.24 -0.66
N VAL A 125 -15.34 13.09 -0.12
CA VAL A 125 -15.58 11.77 -0.73
C VAL A 125 -16.85 11.11 -0.20
N ARG A 126 -17.60 11.81 0.66
CA ARG A 126 -18.83 11.33 1.26
C ARG A 126 -19.95 11.23 0.21
N THR A 127 -20.39 10.01 -0.05
CA THR A 127 -21.56 9.66 -0.86
C THR A 127 -22.60 8.93 -0.02
N ASP A 128 -23.76 8.64 -0.62
CA ASP A 128 -24.80 7.84 0.04
C ASP A 128 -24.26 6.45 0.42
N GLU A 129 -23.44 5.82 -0.42
CA GLU A 129 -22.85 4.50 -0.17
C GLU A 129 -21.79 4.54 0.94
N THR A 130 -20.89 5.53 0.93
CA THR A 130 -19.91 5.67 2.02
C THR A 130 -20.62 5.98 3.33
N GLN A 131 -21.67 6.80 3.28
CA GLN A 131 -22.46 7.15 4.47
C GLN A 131 -23.22 5.94 5.02
N GLU A 132 -23.82 5.13 4.14
CA GLU A 132 -24.52 3.92 4.54
C GLU A 132 -23.59 2.93 5.24
N PHE A 133 -22.42 2.67 4.66
CA PHE A 133 -21.41 1.83 5.30
C PHE A 133 -20.93 2.44 6.62
N SER A 134 -20.60 3.74 6.65
CA SER A 134 -20.11 4.41 7.86
C SER A 134 -21.11 4.34 9.02
N VAL A 135 -22.40 4.56 8.74
CA VAL A 135 -23.45 4.46 9.77
C VAL A 135 -23.60 3.03 10.28
N PHE A 136 -23.56 2.04 9.39
CA PHE A 136 -23.60 0.64 9.77
C PHE A 136 -22.38 0.28 10.63
N ALA A 137 -21.17 0.58 10.17
CA ALA A 137 -19.92 0.19 10.78
C ALA A 137 -19.76 0.81 12.17
N VAL A 138 -19.98 2.12 12.30
CA VAL A 138 -19.83 2.84 13.59
C VAL A 138 -20.85 2.38 14.63
N ARG A 139 -22.06 1.97 14.21
CA ARG A 139 -23.08 1.43 15.13
C ARG A 139 -22.80 -0.01 15.57
N THR A 140 -22.03 -0.75 14.77
CA THR A 140 -21.83 -2.20 14.96
C THR A 140 -20.50 -2.50 15.62
N TYR A 141 -19.46 -1.72 15.31
CA TYR A 141 -18.08 -1.99 15.72
C TYR A 141 -17.49 -0.80 16.47
N GLU A 142 -17.10 -1.05 17.71
CA GLU A 142 -16.47 -0.04 18.55
C GLU A 142 -15.10 0.38 17.99
N GLY A 143 -14.83 1.68 18.01
CA GLY A 143 -13.51 2.21 17.62
C GLY A 143 -13.17 2.10 16.13
N ILE A 144 -14.07 1.63 15.26
CA ILE A 144 -13.79 1.48 13.81
C ILE A 144 -13.68 2.83 13.08
N LYS A 145 -14.30 3.89 13.63
CA LYS A 145 -14.45 5.17 12.92
C LYS A 145 -13.12 5.75 12.40
N PRO A 146 -12.06 5.91 13.21
CA PRO A 146 -10.83 6.57 12.75
C PRO A 146 -10.15 5.80 11.61
N ILE A 147 -10.03 4.47 11.74
CA ILE A 147 -9.40 3.63 10.70
C ILE A 147 -10.24 3.57 9.43
N MET A 148 -11.57 3.57 9.56
CA MET A 148 -12.47 3.60 8.40
C MET A 148 -12.38 4.91 7.63
N GLU A 149 -12.34 6.05 8.31
CA GLU A 149 -12.18 7.37 7.68
C GLU A 149 -10.84 7.46 6.94
N GLN A 150 -9.76 6.95 7.56
CA GLN A 150 -8.45 6.79 6.93
C GLN A 150 -8.54 5.94 5.66
N VAL A 151 -9.14 4.75 5.72
CA VAL A 151 -9.30 3.85 4.56
C VAL A 151 -9.97 4.56 3.38
N PHE A 152 -11.08 5.27 3.61
CA PHE A 152 -11.77 5.96 2.53
C PHE A 152 -10.94 7.09 1.93
N CYS A 153 -10.15 7.79 2.73
CA CYS A 153 -9.25 8.80 2.22
C CYS A 153 -8.10 8.21 1.41
N GLU A 154 -7.48 7.11 1.86
CA GLU A 154 -6.41 6.45 1.09
C GLU A 154 -6.92 5.93 -0.26
N ILE A 155 -8.12 5.33 -0.28
CA ILE A 155 -8.79 4.87 -1.50
C ILE A 155 -9.08 6.05 -2.45
N ALA A 156 -9.58 7.16 -1.93
CA ALA A 156 -9.85 8.34 -2.73
C ALA A 156 -8.55 8.96 -3.30
N LEU A 157 -7.51 9.07 -2.49
CA LEU A 157 -6.23 9.60 -2.93
C LEU A 157 -5.57 8.70 -3.96
N PHE A 158 -5.75 7.38 -3.87
CA PHE A 158 -5.39 6.47 -4.95
C PHE A 158 -6.19 6.76 -6.24
N GLY A 159 -7.49 7.08 -6.14
CA GLY A 159 -8.27 7.60 -7.27
C GLY A 159 -7.67 8.85 -7.90
N ALA A 160 -7.20 9.80 -7.10
CA ALA A 160 -6.54 11.01 -7.59
C ALA A 160 -5.20 10.71 -8.29
N GLU A 161 -4.45 9.71 -7.84
CA GLU A 161 -3.23 9.25 -8.53
C GLU A 161 -3.54 8.64 -9.90
N ILE A 162 -4.60 7.84 -10.02
CA ILE A 162 -5.04 7.33 -11.33
C ILE A 162 -5.46 8.49 -12.24
N ALA A 163 -6.09 9.53 -11.70
CA ALA A 163 -6.40 10.73 -12.47
C ALA A 163 -5.13 11.44 -12.99
N LEU A 164 -4.05 11.46 -12.20
CA LEU A 164 -2.74 11.98 -12.62
C LEU A 164 -2.13 11.13 -13.74
N GLU A 165 -2.18 9.80 -13.61
CA GLU A 165 -1.71 8.86 -14.65
C GLU A 165 -2.44 9.13 -15.97
N HIS A 166 -3.78 9.22 -15.96
CA HIS A 166 -4.55 9.53 -17.17
C HIS A 166 -4.32 10.94 -17.69
N GLU A 167 -4.10 11.94 -16.82
CA GLU A 167 -3.78 13.30 -17.24
C GLU A 167 -2.43 13.37 -17.98
N ARG A 168 -1.42 12.64 -17.50
CA ARG A 168 -0.13 12.49 -18.21
C ARG A 168 -0.33 11.88 -19.59
N GLU A 169 -1.15 10.84 -19.69
CA GLU A 169 -1.45 10.20 -20.97
C GLU A 169 -2.19 11.11 -21.94
N GLU A 170 -3.21 11.84 -21.48
CA GLU A 170 -3.95 12.81 -22.33
C GLU A 170 -3.04 13.95 -22.82
N ARG A 171 -1.99 14.30 -22.05
CA ARG A 171 -0.97 15.29 -22.45
C ARG A 171 0.19 14.70 -23.26
N GLY A 172 0.26 13.37 -23.42
CA GLY A 172 1.39 12.70 -24.06
C GLY A 172 2.71 12.82 -23.29
N LEU A 173 2.65 13.05 -21.97
CA LEU A 173 3.82 13.20 -21.11
C LEU A 173 4.22 11.86 -20.49
N LYS A 174 5.52 11.58 -20.49
CA LYS A 174 6.09 10.40 -19.83
C LYS A 174 6.86 10.80 -18.58
N VAL A 175 6.76 9.97 -17.55
CA VAL A 175 7.54 10.14 -16.33
C VAL A 175 9.01 9.89 -16.64
N VAL A 176 9.88 10.77 -16.15
CA VAL A 176 11.33 10.60 -16.29
C VAL A 176 11.78 9.37 -15.51
N GLU A 177 12.50 8.47 -16.19
CA GLU A 177 13.11 7.32 -15.55
C GLU A 177 14.19 7.77 -14.56
N GLY A 178 14.10 7.26 -13.34
CA GLY A 178 15.06 7.52 -12.28
C GLY A 178 16.12 6.45 -12.23
N LYS A 179 17.03 6.60 -11.28
CA LYS A 179 17.99 5.55 -10.95
C LYS A 179 17.29 4.46 -10.14
N THR A 180 17.65 3.20 -10.40
CA THR A 180 17.23 2.06 -9.60
C THR A 180 18.43 1.44 -8.88
N THR A 181 18.17 0.70 -7.82
CA THR A 181 19.17 -0.14 -7.16
C THR A 181 19.56 -1.28 -8.09
N THR A 182 20.81 -1.72 -8.01
CA THR A 182 21.30 -2.84 -8.82
C THR A 182 20.71 -4.17 -8.34
N PHE A 183 20.44 -4.31 -7.05
CA PHE A 183 20.15 -5.59 -6.43
C PHE A 183 18.65 -5.93 -6.46
N THR A 184 17.78 -4.99 -6.09
CA THR A 184 16.31 -5.21 -6.11
C THR A 184 15.55 -4.43 -7.19
N ASN A 185 16.26 -3.64 -8.01
CA ASN A 185 15.68 -2.81 -9.08
C ASN A 185 14.55 -1.88 -8.60
N VAL A 186 14.64 -1.39 -7.36
CA VAL A 186 13.71 -0.38 -6.83
C VAL A 186 14.27 1.03 -7.05
N PRO A 187 13.45 2.06 -7.19
CA PRO A 187 13.96 3.40 -7.43
C PRO A 187 14.64 3.98 -6.17
N VAL A 188 15.74 4.71 -6.35
CA VAL A 188 16.51 5.32 -5.24
C VAL A 188 16.12 6.77 -4.98
N ASP A 189 15.38 7.39 -5.90
CA ASP A 189 15.08 8.82 -5.93
C ASP A 189 13.66 9.16 -5.50
N ARG A 190 12.85 8.15 -5.15
CA ARG A 190 11.42 8.28 -4.85
C ARG A 190 10.95 7.15 -3.93
N LEU A 191 9.78 7.34 -3.31
CA LEU A 191 9.05 6.26 -2.64
C LEU A 191 8.51 5.25 -3.64
N PHE A 192 8.50 3.98 -3.26
CA PHE A 192 7.84 2.89 -3.97
C PHE A 192 6.88 2.15 -3.05
N THR A 193 5.77 1.68 -3.61
CA THR A 193 4.72 0.99 -2.85
C THR A 193 5.17 -0.43 -2.44
N ILE A 194 4.92 -0.80 -1.18
CA ILE A 194 4.98 -2.19 -0.70
C ILE A 194 3.56 -2.74 -0.56
N THR A 195 2.70 -2.06 0.20
CA THR A 195 1.27 -2.33 0.30
C THR A 195 0.49 -1.05 -0.01
N PRO A 196 -0.83 -1.09 -0.23
CA PRO A 196 -1.63 0.13 -0.38
C PRO A 196 -1.39 1.20 0.69
N SER A 197 -1.14 0.78 1.93
CA SER A 197 -0.93 1.68 3.08
C SER A 197 0.53 1.88 3.47
N VAL A 198 1.50 1.19 2.85
CA VAL A 198 2.93 1.28 3.21
C VAL A 198 3.79 1.50 1.97
N ALA A 199 4.58 2.57 2.01
CA ALA A 199 5.59 2.88 1.01
C ALA A 199 7.00 2.71 1.58
N ALA A 200 8.00 2.61 0.72
CA ALA A 200 9.39 2.47 1.10
C ALA A 200 10.29 3.41 0.29
N ASN A 201 11.39 3.85 0.89
CA ASN A 201 12.50 4.49 0.18
C ASN A 201 13.82 3.80 0.51
N VAL A 202 14.76 3.87 -0.42
CA VAL A 202 16.12 3.35 -0.22
C VAL A 202 16.92 4.33 0.63
N VAL A 203 17.47 3.83 1.74
CA VAL A 203 18.40 4.57 2.62
C VAL A 203 19.85 4.26 2.23
N HIS A 204 20.11 3.00 1.90
CA HIS A 204 21.42 2.53 1.47
C HIS A 204 21.25 1.41 0.45
N ALA A 205 22.12 1.38 -0.55
CA ALA A 205 22.20 0.28 -1.49
C ALA A 205 23.65 0.10 -1.96
N ASP A 206 24.15 -1.13 -1.84
CA ASP A 206 25.36 -1.60 -2.47
C ASP A 206 25.07 -2.89 -3.27
N GLY A 207 26.10 -3.56 -3.79
CA GLY A 207 25.91 -4.75 -4.62
C GLY A 207 25.42 -6.00 -3.90
N ARG A 208 25.38 -6.01 -2.56
CA ARG A 208 25.02 -7.17 -1.72
C ARG A 208 24.10 -6.81 -0.55
N CYS A 209 23.87 -5.53 -0.29
CA CYS A 209 23.12 -5.03 0.84
C CYS A 209 22.22 -3.88 0.41
N GLU A 210 20.96 -3.91 0.82
CA GLU A 210 20.06 -2.77 0.73
C GLU A 210 19.40 -2.50 2.07
N ILE A 211 19.24 -1.22 2.41
CA ILE A 211 18.51 -0.77 3.58
C ILE A 211 17.37 0.11 3.08
N TRP A 212 16.14 -0.28 3.41
CA TRP A 212 14.93 0.47 3.11
C TRP A 212 14.32 1.02 4.39
N SER A 213 13.77 2.23 4.30
CA SER A 213 12.90 2.80 5.33
C SER A 213 11.46 2.64 4.87
N LEU A 214 10.65 1.93 5.64
CA LEU A 214 9.22 1.78 5.41
C LEU A 214 8.50 2.92 6.11
N ASN A 215 7.56 3.55 5.42
CA ASN A 215 6.79 4.67 5.91
C ASN A 215 5.30 4.38 5.71
N TRP A 216 4.47 4.86 6.64
CA TRP A 216 3.04 4.96 6.35
C TRP A 216 2.85 5.73 5.06
N ASN A 217 1.92 5.27 4.23
CA ASN A 217 1.63 5.97 2.99
C ASN A 217 1.24 7.41 3.33
N THR A 218 2.09 8.32 2.88
CA THR A 218 2.16 9.77 3.18
C THR A 218 0.86 10.57 2.96
N LYS A 219 -0.16 9.89 2.43
CA LYS A 219 -1.43 10.42 1.93
C LYS A 219 -2.29 11.11 2.98
N LEU A 220 -2.12 10.81 4.27
CA LEU A 220 -2.99 11.30 5.34
C LEU A 220 -2.28 12.02 6.49
N THR A 221 -0.96 11.90 6.61
CA THR A 221 -0.21 12.47 7.72
C THR A 221 0.42 13.80 7.32
N LEU A 222 -0.43 14.81 7.15
CA LEU A 222 -0.02 16.16 6.69
C LEU A 222 1.02 16.82 7.60
N ASP A 223 0.95 16.54 8.90
CA ASP A 223 1.89 17.10 9.89
C ASP A 223 3.22 16.33 9.96
N ASN A 224 3.22 15.06 9.55
CA ASN A 224 4.42 14.23 9.50
C ASN A 224 4.31 13.20 8.35
N PRO A 225 4.73 13.56 7.12
CA PRO A 225 4.61 12.68 5.96
C PRO A 225 5.53 11.45 6.04
N PHE A 226 6.46 11.39 7.00
CA PHE A 226 7.45 10.31 7.13
C PHE A 226 7.35 9.64 8.49
N ILE A 227 6.17 9.11 8.83
CA ILE A 227 6.05 8.22 9.98
C ILE A 227 6.71 6.89 9.60
N GLU A 228 7.99 6.78 9.96
CA GLU A 228 8.79 5.59 9.71
C GLU A 228 8.26 4.40 10.53
N LEU A 229 7.76 3.40 9.82
CA LEU A 229 7.19 2.17 10.36
C LEU A 229 8.26 1.17 10.77
N ALA A 230 9.23 0.96 9.90
CA ALA A 230 10.25 -0.06 10.08
C ALA A 230 11.44 0.22 9.17
N GLN A 231 12.58 -0.32 9.55
CA GLN A 231 13.74 -0.45 8.68
C GLN A 231 13.85 -1.89 8.19
N VAL A 232 13.98 -2.07 6.88
CA VAL A 232 14.27 -3.36 6.26
C VAL A 232 15.73 -3.38 5.87
N THR A 233 16.48 -4.38 6.32
CA THR A 233 17.84 -4.65 5.85
C THR A 233 17.84 -5.95 5.06
N ILE A 234 18.27 -5.88 3.81
CA ILE A 234 18.35 -7.02 2.89
C ILE A 234 19.83 -7.30 2.67
N VAL A 235 20.28 -8.52 2.98
CA VAL A 235 21.67 -8.95 2.78
C VAL A 235 21.68 -10.19 1.91
N TYR A 236 22.35 -10.09 0.76
CA TYR A 236 22.62 -11.20 -0.13
C TYR A 236 23.92 -11.90 0.27
N LYS A 237 23.84 -13.22 0.45
CA LYS A 237 24.98 -14.08 0.71
C LYS A 237 25.12 -15.07 -0.45
N ASP A 238 26.22 -14.95 -1.16
CA ASP A 238 26.63 -15.88 -2.21
C ASP A 238 27.01 -17.25 -1.61
N LYS A 239 26.67 -18.34 -2.29
CA LYS A 239 26.93 -19.70 -1.80
C LYS A 239 28.40 -20.00 -1.51
N THR A 240 29.33 -19.45 -2.29
CA THR A 240 30.77 -19.62 -2.08
C THR A 240 31.23 -18.96 -0.78
N GLU A 241 30.62 -17.83 -0.42
CA GLU A 241 30.86 -17.16 0.86
C GLU A 241 30.30 -17.99 2.03
N ILE A 242 29.09 -18.53 1.89
CA ILE A 242 28.47 -19.40 2.90
C ILE A 242 29.31 -20.68 3.10
N GLN A 243 29.67 -21.36 2.01
CA GLN A 243 30.50 -22.58 2.05
C GLN A 243 31.87 -22.31 2.67
N LYS A 244 32.49 -21.16 2.38
CA LYS A 244 33.74 -20.76 3.00
C LYS A 244 33.56 -20.54 4.51
N ASN A 245 32.56 -19.77 4.93
CA ASN A 245 32.29 -19.50 6.34
C ASN A 245 32.01 -20.79 7.15
N LEU A 246 31.34 -21.77 6.54
CA LEU A 246 31.14 -23.09 7.14
C LEU A 246 32.45 -23.86 7.35
N ARG A 247 33.32 -23.86 6.34
CA ARG A 247 34.66 -24.47 6.43
C ARG A 247 35.53 -23.78 7.48
N ASP A 248 35.41 -22.46 7.58
CA ASP A 248 36.14 -21.63 8.53
C ASP A 248 35.55 -21.68 9.96
N GLY A 249 34.42 -22.36 10.15
CA GLY A 249 33.84 -22.65 11.46
C GLY A 249 32.98 -21.53 12.05
N PHE A 250 32.37 -20.68 11.23
CA PHE A 250 31.50 -19.61 11.69
C PHE A 250 30.21 -20.16 12.32
N ILE A 251 29.97 -19.81 13.59
CA ILE A 251 28.86 -20.36 14.40
C ILE A 251 27.50 -20.07 13.77
N TYR A 252 27.32 -18.89 13.19
CA TYR A 252 26.03 -18.49 12.60
C TYR A 252 25.65 -19.40 11.42
N GLU A 253 26.55 -19.55 10.45
CA GLU A 253 26.35 -20.45 9.31
C GLU A 253 26.24 -21.91 9.75
N GLN A 254 27.06 -22.35 10.72
CA GLN A 254 26.95 -23.70 11.27
C GLN A 254 25.57 -23.97 11.88
N SER A 255 25.01 -23.01 12.61
CA SER A 255 23.68 -23.16 13.22
C SER A 255 22.56 -23.27 12.19
N LEU A 256 22.76 -22.70 11.00
CA LEU A 256 21.77 -22.68 9.93
C LEU A 256 21.90 -23.86 8.97
N PHE A 257 23.10 -24.37 8.75
CA PHE A 257 23.41 -25.35 7.69
C PHE A 257 24.07 -26.64 8.21
N SER A 258 24.11 -26.90 9.52
CA SER A 258 24.78 -28.09 10.08
C SER A 258 24.28 -29.43 9.51
N ALA A 259 23.05 -29.46 8.98
CA ALA A 259 22.42 -30.65 8.42
C ALA A 259 22.40 -30.66 6.87
N VAL A 260 22.95 -29.64 6.21
CA VAL A 260 22.91 -29.48 4.75
C VAL A 260 24.29 -29.78 4.16
N PRO A 261 24.41 -30.70 3.18
CA PRO A 261 25.66 -30.93 2.47
C PRO A 261 26.18 -29.64 1.81
N LEU A 262 27.50 -29.43 1.82
CA LEU A 262 28.12 -28.20 1.27
C LEU A 262 27.73 -27.97 -0.20
N GLU A 263 27.59 -29.04 -0.98
CA GLU A 263 27.25 -29.02 -2.40
C GLU A 263 25.80 -28.60 -2.65
N GLU A 264 24.92 -28.74 -1.65
CA GLU A 264 23.50 -28.39 -1.72
C GLU A 264 23.23 -26.95 -1.23
N ILE A 265 24.27 -26.23 -0.80
CA ILE A 265 24.14 -24.84 -0.38
C ILE A 265 24.01 -23.93 -1.60
N GLU A 266 22.91 -23.19 -1.63
CA GLU A 266 22.62 -22.17 -2.64
C GLU A 266 22.73 -20.76 -2.05
N ASP A 267 22.63 -19.77 -2.94
CA ASP A 267 22.59 -18.36 -2.58
C ASP A 267 21.40 -18.07 -1.64
N ARG A 268 21.60 -17.12 -0.74
CA ARG A 268 20.64 -16.80 0.32
C ARG A 268 20.37 -15.31 0.42
N LEU A 269 19.15 -14.99 0.84
CA LEU A 269 18.79 -13.67 1.34
C LEU A 269 18.50 -13.69 2.83
N GLU A 270 19.05 -12.73 3.56
CA GLU A 270 18.61 -12.38 4.89
C GLU A 270 17.84 -11.07 4.81
N VAL A 271 16.57 -11.09 5.20
CA VAL A 271 15.69 -9.92 5.27
C VAL A 271 15.39 -9.67 6.74
N ARG A 272 15.90 -8.56 7.27
CA ARG A 272 15.73 -8.17 8.68
C ARG A 272 14.74 -7.03 8.76
N VAL A 273 13.66 -7.18 9.52
CA VAL A 273 12.64 -6.13 9.65
C VAL A 273 12.62 -5.61 11.08
N LYS A 274 13.12 -4.40 11.26
CA LYS A 274 13.12 -3.72 12.56
C LYS A 274 11.98 -2.71 12.62
N TYR A 275 10.89 -3.07 13.29
CA TYR A 275 9.78 -2.15 13.55
C TYR A 275 10.17 -1.03 14.51
N ASN A 276 9.72 0.18 14.22
CA ASN A 276 9.78 1.31 15.14
C ASN A 276 8.53 1.29 16.03
N LEU A 277 8.72 1.24 17.34
CA LEU A 277 7.65 1.46 18.30
C LEU A 277 7.45 2.97 18.43
N ILE A 278 6.46 3.53 17.72
CA ILE A 278 6.15 4.96 17.76
C ILE A 278 4.77 5.16 18.37
N ASP A 279 4.69 5.95 19.44
CA ASP A 279 3.46 6.22 20.19
C ASP A 279 2.42 7.07 19.41
N ASN A 280 2.83 7.69 18.29
CA ASN A 280 2.03 8.64 17.48
C ASN A 280 1.63 8.11 16.09
N MET A 281 1.60 6.80 15.87
CA MET A 281 1.12 6.28 14.60
C MET A 281 -0.40 6.49 14.43
N PRO A 282 -0.91 6.81 13.22
CA PRO A 282 -2.35 6.97 12.96
C PRO A 282 -3.13 5.69 13.30
N CYS A 283 -2.52 4.54 13.02
CA CYS A 283 -2.94 3.21 13.44
C CYS A 283 -1.72 2.35 13.78
N ASN A 284 -1.87 1.46 14.77
CA ASN A 284 -0.87 0.44 15.05
C ASN A 284 -1.00 -0.70 14.03
N LEU A 285 0.10 -1.01 13.32
CA LEU A 285 0.22 -2.22 12.50
C LEU A 285 0.00 -3.46 13.37
N LYS A 286 -1.02 -4.26 13.06
CA LYS A 286 -1.36 -5.50 13.77
C LYS A 286 -1.98 -6.51 12.82
N GLY A 287 -1.93 -7.79 13.20
CA GLY A 287 -2.64 -8.88 12.52
C GLY A 287 -2.38 -8.89 11.02
N PHE A 288 -3.46 -8.77 10.24
CA PHE A 288 -3.43 -8.84 8.78
C PHE A 288 -2.45 -7.85 8.13
N GLU A 289 -2.29 -6.64 8.69
CA GLU A 289 -1.41 -5.62 8.11
C GLU A 289 0.06 -6.03 8.15
N ILE A 290 0.49 -6.65 9.26
CA ILE A 290 1.86 -7.14 9.40
C ILE A 290 2.10 -8.31 8.44
N GLU A 291 1.16 -9.26 8.38
CA GLU A 291 1.27 -10.44 7.50
C GLU A 291 1.31 -10.03 6.02
N SER A 292 0.43 -9.13 5.60
CA SER A 292 0.42 -8.60 4.23
C SER A 292 1.69 -7.82 3.93
N LEU A 293 2.15 -6.97 4.85
CA LEU A 293 3.38 -6.21 4.66
C LEU A 293 4.58 -7.12 4.44
N LEU A 294 4.76 -8.13 5.30
CA LEU A 294 5.87 -9.07 5.20
C LEU A 294 5.78 -9.92 3.91
N THR A 295 4.57 -10.36 3.54
CA THR A 295 4.33 -11.15 2.33
C THR A 295 4.66 -10.36 1.07
N GLU A 296 4.14 -9.13 0.95
CA GLU A 296 4.40 -8.26 -0.20
C GLU A 296 5.86 -7.83 -0.27
N LEU A 297 6.49 -7.56 0.88
CA LEU A 297 7.92 -7.26 0.97
C LEU A 297 8.76 -8.41 0.42
N LEU A 298 8.55 -9.62 0.93
CA LEU A 298 9.31 -10.80 0.51
C LEU A 298 9.04 -11.12 -0.96
N THR A 299 7.79 -11.04 -1.41
CA THR A 299 7.40 -11.27 -2.82
C THR A 299 8.08 -10.27 -3.75
N LYS A 300 8.14 -8.99 -3.38
CA LYS A 300 8.82 -7.96 -4.15
C LYS A 300 10.32 -8.23 -4.24
N ILE A 301 10.96 -8.61 -3.14
CA ILE A 301 12.40 -8.95 -3.11
C ILE A 301 12.64 -10.19 -3.97
N GLN A 302 11.87 -11.26 -3.79
CA GLN A 302 11.97 -12.51 -4.54
C GLN A 302 11.83 -12.28 -6.06
N ASN A 303 10.85 -11.47 -6.46
CA ASN A 303 10.62 -11.16 -7.86
C ASN A 303 11.80 -10.43 -8.51
N ALA A 304 12.53 -9.60 -7.74
CA ALA A 304 13.69 -8.89 -8.22
C ALA A 304 14.96 -9.75 -8.25
N THR A 305 15.22 -10.49 -7.18
CA THR A 305 16.49 -11.23 -6.98
C THR A 305 16.47 -12.64 -7.57
N LYS A 306 15.28 -13.19 -7.82
CA LYS A 306 15.04 -14.58 -8.25
C LYS A 306 15.53 -15.64 -7.26
N VAL A 307 15.86 -15.25 -6.02
CA VAL A 307 16.18 -16.20 -4.95
C VAL A 307 14.87 -16.86 -4.47
N PRO A 308 14.78 -18.19 -4.41
CA PRO A 308 13.57 -18.88 -3.94
C PRO A 308 13.23 -18.57 -2.47
N PHE A 309 11.95 -18.63 -2.09
CA PHE A 309 11.52 -18.33 -0.72
C PHE A 309 12.15 -19.24 0.32
N GLU A 310 12.40 -20.52 -0.01
CA GLU A 310 13.10 -21.46 0.88
C GLU A 310 14.53 -21.00 1.25
N ASN A 311 15.12 -20.13 0.42
CA ASN A 311 16.45 -19.56 0.63
C ASN A 311 16.39 -18.11 1.15
N MET A 312 15.21 -17.64 1.59
CA MET A 312 15.03 -16.34 2.24
C MET A 312 14.83 -16.55 3.74
N LEU A 313 15.61 -15.84 4.56
CA LEU A 313 15.47 -15.80 6.00
C LEU A 313 14.85 -14.47 6.42
N LEU A 314 13.65 -14.52 6.99
CA LEU A 314 13.04 -13.37 7.65
C LEU A 314 13.47 -13.34 9.12
N LEU A 315 14.05 -12.22 9.57
CA LEU A 315 14.58 -11.98 10.91
C LEU A 315 13.94 -10.78 11.60
#